data_AF-A0A5S3Z5B7-F1
#
_entry.id   AF-A0A5S3Z5B7-F1
#
_cell.length_a   1.000
_cell.length_b   1.000
_cell.length_c   1.000
_cell.angle_alpha   90.00
_cell.angle_beta   90.00
_cell.angle_gamma   90.00
#
_symmetry.space_group_name_H-M   'P 1'
#
loop_
_entity.id
_entity.type
_entity.pdbx_description
1 polymer ?
#
loop_
_entity_poly.entity_id
_entity_poly.type
_entity_poly.pdbx_seq_one_letter_code
_entity_poly.pdbx_strand_id
1 'polypeptide(L)'
;MVNVRLIFFAICIGLAFPSYGKPLSNQLWPDLDIENPQLTKNTVMRQCQRSLKYAPKELEAWCEKAYKMGAWEALLYIGYHTGDGSRYVNEVKHRAAKKEHIAIRKLAWLNYNGIFIETNLAEAARLYNIFLAQESDTSEFMLRSINYNLAKIYTTLEDWPRVIEHSQYVIDQSVGDGSDALAKDLKAKALSKLSN
;
A
#
# COMPACT_ATOMS: atom_id res chain seq x y z
N MET A 1 78.46 16.02 18.49
CA MET A 1 78.09 16.92 17.38
C MET A 1 78.08 16.10 16.10
N VAL A 2 76.94 16.05 15.42
CA VAL A 2 76.71 15.87 13.96
C VAL A 2 75.29 15.31 13.78
N ASN A 3 74.43 16.21 13.32
CA ASN A 3 73.07 16.13 12.79
C ASN A 3 72.51 14.75 12.39
N VAL A 4 71.45 14.32 13.08
CA VAL A 4 70.46 13.38 12.54
C VAL A 4 69.31 14.21 11.96
N ARG A 5 69.23 14.26 10.61
CA ARG A 5 68.09 14.87 9.91
C ARG A 5 66.87 13.96 10.07
N LEU A 6 65.82 14.46 10.71
CA LEU A 6 64.48 13.88 10.64
C LEU A 6 64.00 13.88 9.18
N ILE A 7 63.86 12.70 8.60
CA ILE A 7 63.09 12.52 7.36
C ILE A 7 61.63 12.36 7.79
N PHE A 8 60.85 13.43 7.67
CA PHE A 8 59.39 13.37 7.74
C PHE A 8 58.88 12.57 6.55
N PHE A 9 58.57 11.29 6.75
CA PHE A 9 57.68 10.57 5.86
C PHE A 9 56.27 11.13 6.06
N ALA A 10 55.88 12.08 5.20
CA ALA A 10 54.49 12.44 5.00
C ALA A 10 53.79 11.25 4.32
N ILE A 11 53.33 10.29 5.13
CA ILE A 11 52.37 9.31 4.69
C ILE A 11 51.03 10.05 4.60
N CYS A 12 50.77 10.68 3.46
CA CYS A 12 49.41 10.97 3.04
C CYS A 12 48.72 9.63 2.80
N ILE A 13 48.19 9.02 3.87
CA ILE A 13 47.14 8.02 3.72
C ILE A 13 45.93 8.79 3.21
N GLY A 14 45.86 8.96 1.89
CA GLY A 14 44.62 9.19 1.21
C GLY A 14 43.76 7.95 1.46
N LEU A 15 43.02 7.95 2.57
CA LEU A 15 41.82 7.13 2.69
C LEU A 15 40.84 7.71 1.67
N ALA A 16 41.01 7.30 0.42
CA ALA A 16 39.93 7.28 -0.53
C ALA A 16 38.91 6.30 0.05
N PHE A 17 38.00 6.81 0.87
CA PHE A 17 36.76 6.12 1.14
C PHE A 17 36.13 5.92 -0.23
N PRO A 18 35.97 4.67 -0.71
CA PRO A 18 35.21 4.50 -1.92
C PRO A 18 33.78 4.91 -1.58
N SER A 19 33.32 5.99 -2.20
CA SER A 19 31.92 6.40 -2.19
C SER A 19 31.12 5.34 -2.94
N TYR A 20 30.90 4.18 -2.32
CA TYR A 20 29.96 3.17 -2.78
C TYR A 20 28.57 3.54 -2.26
N GLY A 21 28.11 4.72 -2.65
CA GLY A 21 26.71 5.09 -2.60
C GLY A 21 26.34 5.65 -3.96
N LYS A 22 25.50 4.94 -4.73
CA LYS A 22 24.78 5.60 -5.83
C LYS A 22 24.12 6.85 -5.23
N PRO A 23 24.15 8.01 -5.90
CA PRO A 23 23.47 9.22 -5.42
C PRO A 23 22.05 8.88 -4.98
N LEU A 24 21.54 9.49 -3.90
CA LEU A 24 20.20 9.23 -3.38
C LEU A 24 19.12 9.34 -4.48
N SER A 25 19.31 10.25 -5.44
CA SER A 25 18.49 10.37 -6.65
C SER A 25 18.43 9.08 -7.48
N ASN A 26 19.56 8.42 -7.69
CA ASN A 26 19.66 7.17 -8.48
C ASN A 26 19.15 5.94 -7.70
N GLN A 27 19.03 6.03 -6.38
CA GLN A 27 18.38 5.01 -5.56
C GLN A 27 16.84 5.17 -5.58
N LEU A 28 16.36 6.41 -5.57
CA LEU A 28 14.94 6.76 -5.61
C LEU A 28 14.34 6.58 -7.02
N TRP A 29 15.10 6.91 -8.06
CA TRP A 29 14.75 6.73 -9.46
C TRP A 29 15.95 6.15 -10.25
N PRO A 30 16.05 4.81 -10.34
CA PRO A 30 17.11 4.19 -11.12
C PRO A 30 16.88 4.42 -12.61
N ASP A 31 17.94 4.79 -13.30
CA ASP A 31 17.94 4.87 -14.76
C ASP A 31 17.87 3.46 -15.34
N LEU A 32 16.70 3.11 -15.88
CA LEU A 32 16.41 1.81 -16.46
C LEU A 32 15.87 2.02 -17.87
N ASP A 33 16.40 1.27 -18.82
CA ASP A 33 15.87 1.24 -20.18
C ASP A 33 14.50 0.53 -20.18
N ILE A 34 13.44 1.27 -20.51
CA ILE A 34 12.08 0.74 -20.59
C ILE A 34 11.93 -0.30 -21.70
N GLU A 35 12.78 -0.33 -22.71
CA GLU A 35 12.71 -1.34 -23.78
C GLU A 35 13.49 -2.61 -23.43
N ASN A 36 14.24 -2.62 -22.32
CA ASN A 36 14.97 -3.81 -21.90
C ASN A 36 14.01 -5.00 -21.64
N PRO A 37 14.13 -6.11 -22.39
CA PRO A 37 13.24 -7.27 -22.25
C PRO A 37 13.53 -8.10 -21.00
N GLN A 38 14.69 -7.91 -20.35
CA GLN A 38 15.08 -8.64 -19.15
C GLN A 38 14.50 -8.05 -17.86
N LEU A 39 13.79 -6.91 -17.95
CA LEU A 39 13.14 -6.34 -16.79
C LEU A 39 12.05 -7.26 -16.26
N THR A 40 12.07 -7.52 -14.96
CA THR A 40 11.03 -8.33 -14.31
C THR A 40 9.75 -7.51 -14.08
N LYS A 41 8.61 -8.19 -13.99
CA LYS A 41 7.31 -7.57 -13.65
C LYS A 41 7.41 -6.69 -12.39
N ASN A 42 8.11 -7.16 -11.36
CA ASN A 42 8.28 -6.43 -10.10
C ASN A 42 9.13 -5.17 -10.27
N THR A 43 10.19 -5.22 -11.09
CA THR A 43 11.02 -4.05 -11.40
C THR A 43 10.22 -2.99 -12.14
N VAL A 44 9.49 -3.39 -13.19
CA VAL A 44 8.67 -2.47 -13.99
C VAL A 44 7.55 -1.87 -13.16
N MET A 45 6.85 -2.68 -12.35
CA MET A 45 5.82 -2.19 -11.44
C MET A 45 6.40 -1.18 -10.44
N ARG A 46 7.58 -1.45 -9.87
CA ARG A 46 8.24 -0.51 -8.95
C ARG A 46 8.59 0.82 -9.62
N GLN A 47 9.01 0.80 -10.89
CA GLN A 47 9.21 2.03 -11.66
C GLN A 47 7.89 2.77 -11.86
N CYS A 48 6.83 2.10 -12.32
CA CYS A 48 5.49 2.69 -12.42
C CYS A 48 5.05 3.41 -11.13
N GLN A 49 5.21 2.77 -9.97
CA GLN A 49 4.86 3.36 -8.67
C GLN A 49 5.66 4.62 -8.36
N ARG A 50 6.98 4.57 -8.62
CA ARG A 50 7.91 5.68 -8.35
C ARG A 50 7.70 6.84 -9.33
N SER A 51 7.31 6.57 -10.57
CA SER A 51 7.03 7.59 -11.59
C SER A 51 6.01 8.61 -11.10
N LEU A 52 5.01 8.18 -10.31
CA LEU A 52 3.97 9.08 -9.80
C LEU A 52 4.53 10.29 -9.05
N LYS A 53 5.66 10.10 -8.35
CA LYS A 53 6.32 11.17 -7.58
C LYS A 53 7.54 11.75 -8.29
N TYR A 54 8.35 10.90 -8.92
CA TYR A 54 9.70 11.28 -9.35
C TYR A 54 9.83 11.52 -10.86
N ALA A 55 8.94 10.95 -11.66
CA ALA A 55 8.98 11.03 -13.13
C ALA A 55 7.57 10.94 -13.74
N PRO A 56 6.67 11.89 -13.46
CA PRO A 56 5.26 11.78 -13.85
C PRO A 56 5.07 11.69 -15.37
N LYS A 57 5.96 12.30 -16.16
CA LYS A 57 5.94 12.21 -17.63
C LYS A 57 6.21 10.80 -18.17
N GLU A 58 6.86 9.94 -17.39
CA GLU A 58 7.16 8.55 -17.77
C GLU A 58 6.16 7.55 -17.19
N LEU A 59 5.23 8.02 -16.34
CA LEU A 59 4.35 7.14 -15.57
C LEU A 59 3.53 6.23 -16.47
N GLU A 60 2.85 6.79 -17.47
CA GLU A 60 1.98 6.01 -18.34
C GLU A 60 2.77 4.91 -19.06
N ALA A 61 3.96 5.23 -19.59
CA ALA A 61 4.79 4.24 -20.27
C ALA A 61 5.20 3.09 -19.34
N TRP A 62 5.73 3.40 -18.15
CA TRP A 62 6.12 2.38 -17.17
C TRP A 62 4.93 1.56 -16.67
N CYS A 63 3.79 2.20 -16.40
CA CYS A 63 2.59 1.53 -15.91
C CYS A 63 1.91 0.68 -16.98
N GLU A 64 1.89 1.12 -18.24
CA GLU A 64 1.39 0.30 -19.35
C GLU A 64 2.28 -0.92 -19.59
N LYS A 65 3.61 -0.78 -19.51
CA LYS A 65 4.51 -1.93 -19.55
C LYS A 65 4.22 -2.89 -18.39
N ALA A 66 4.05 -2.38 -17.17
CA ALA A 66 3.70 -3.20 -16.01
C ALA A 66 2.37 -3.94 -16.22
N TYR A 67 1.34 -3.25 -16.72
CA TYR A 67 0.03 -3.82 -17.04
C TYR A 67 0.14 -4.95 -18.08
N LYS A 68 0.86 -4.73 -19.18
CA LYS A 68 1.13 -5.76 -20.22
C LYS A 68 1.87 -6.97 -19.68
N MET A 69 2.67 -6.79 -18.63
CA MET A 69 3.36 -7.88 -17.91
C MET A 69 2.48 -8.55 -16.83
N GLY A 70 1.21 -8.17 -16.71
CA GLY A 70 0.25 -8.76 -15.78
C GLY A 70 0.25 -8.14 -14.38
N ALA A 71 0.91 -7.00 -14.16
CA ALA A 71 0.78 -6.21 -12.93
C ALA A 71 -0.40 -5.24 -13.08
N TRP A 72 -1.61 -5.76 -12.90
CA TRP A 72 -2.85 -5.03 -13.18
C TRP A 72 -3.07 -3.84 -12.25
N GLU A 73 -2.47 -3.84 -11.04
CA GLU A 73 -2.48 -2.70 -10.12
C GLU A 73 -1.80 -1.46 -10.69
N ALA A 74 -1.01 -1.57 -11.77
CA ALA A 74 -0.42 -0.43 -12.46
C ALA A 74 -1.49 0.57 -12.94
N LEU A 75 -2.69 0.09 -13.30
CA LEU A 75 -3.80 0.93 -13.73
C LEU A 75 -4.25 1.93 -12.65
N LEU A 76 -4.04 1.63 -11.36
CA LEU A 76 -4.33 2.57 -10.26
C LEU A 76 -3.48 3.83 -10.38
N TYR A 77 -2.20 3.67 -10.74
CA TYR A 77 -1.25 4.78 -10.86
C TYR A 77 -1.55 5.63 -12.09
N ILE A 78 -1.95 4.99 -13.20
CA ILE A 78 -2.48 5.71 -14.38
C ILE A 78 -3.72 6.51 -14.00
N GLY A 79 -4.65 5.92 -13.24
CA GLY A 79 -5.84 6.62 -12.78
C GLY A 79 -5.51 7.83 -11.89
N TYR A 80 -4.56 7.69 -10.97
CA TYR A 80 -4.12 8.84 -10.15
C TYR A 80 -3.41 9.92 -10.97
N HIS A 81 -2.67 9.53 -12.00
CA HIS A 81 -1.96 10.46 -12.87
C HIS A 81 -2.89 11.26 -13.78
N THR A 82 -3.87 10.58 -14.38
CA THR A 82 -4.77 11.13 -15.41
C THR A 82 -6.07 11.70 -14.82
N GLY A 83 -6.44 11.29 -13.61
CA GLY A 83 -7.75 11.55 -13.03
C GLY A 83 -8.85 10.58 -13.48
N ASP A 84 -8.57 9.69 -14.44
CA ASP A 84 -9.51 8.68 -14.93
C ASP A 84 -9.10 7.27 -14.50
N GLY A 85 -9.76 6.76 -13.45
CA GLY A 85 -9.55 5.40 -12.96
C GLY A 85 -10.48 4.33 -13.54
N SER A 86 -11.27 4.64 -14.58
CA SER A 86 -12.27 3.72 -15.15
C SER A 86 -11.70 2.35 -15.51
N ARG A 87 -10.50 2.32 -16.13
CA ARG A 87 -9.78 1.08 -16.46
C ARG A 87 -9.46 0.25 -15.21
N TYR A 88 -8.96 0.89 -14.16
CA TYR A 88 -8.64 0.19 -12.90
C TYR A 88 -9.89 -0.36 -12.22
N VAL A 89 -10.97 0.43 -12.17
CA VAL A 89 -12.26 0.01 -11.59
C VAL A 89 -12.81 -1.21 -12.33
N ASN A 90 -12.80 -1.19 -13.67
CA ASN A 90 -13.29 -2.29 -14.49
C ASN A 90 -12.46 -3.56 -14.31
N GLU A 91 -11.14 -3.45 -14.29
CA GLU A 91 -10.23 -4.58 -14.05
C GLU A 91 -10.46 -5.19 -12.66
N VAL A 92 -10.58 -4.37 -11.61
CA VAL A 92 -10.84 -4.82 -10.24
C VAL A 92 -12.20 -5.52 -10.14
N LYS A 93 -13.26 -4.97 -10.75
CA LYS A 93 -14.59 -5.59 -10.78
C LYS A 93 -14.55 -6.94 -11.50
N HIS A 94 -13.88 -7.02 -12.65
CA HIS A 94 -13.75 -8.25 -13.42
C HIS A 94 -13.06 -9.36 -12.61
N ARG A 95 -11.97 -9.04 -11.92
CA ARG A 95 -11.23 -9.99 -11.08
C ARG A 95 -11.99 -10.39 -9.81
N ALA A 96 -12.67 -9.43 -9.17
CA ALA A 96 -13.51 -9.71 -8.01
C ALA A 96 -14.68 -10.65 -8.37
N ALA A 97 -15.27 -10.50 -9.57
CA ALA A 97 -16.29 -11.41 -10.08
C ALA A 97 -15.75 -12.84 -10.29
N LYS A 98 -14.46 -12.98 -10.59
CA LYS A 98 -13.72 -14.26 -10.61
C LYS A 98 -13.28 -14.76 -9.23
N LYS A 99 -13.73 -14.09 -8.17
CA LYS A 99 -13.41 -14.41 -6.77
C LYS A 99 -11.91 -14.32 -6.45
N GLU A 100 -11.14 -13.49 -7.18
CA GLU A 100 -9.75 -13.22 -6.81
C GLU A 100 -9.72 -12.47 -5.48
N HIS A 101 -9.14 -13.11 -4.46
CA HIS A 101 -9.12 -12.64 -3.06
C HIS A 101 -8.63 -11.19 -2.93
N ILE A 102 -7.48 -10.88 -3.55
CA ILE A 102 -6.91 -9.53 -3.54
C ILE A 102 -7.81 -8.50 -4.22
N ALA A 103 -8.51 -8.87 -5.30
CA ALA A 103 -9.37 -7.96 -6.05
C ALA A 103 -10.65 -7.63 -5.28
N ILE A 104 -11.21 -8.59 -4.54
CA ILE A 104 -12.36 -8.35 -3.64
C ILE A 104 -11.99 -7.28 -2.60
N ARG A 105 -10.83 -7.40 -1.96
CA ARG A 105 -10.34 -6.39 -1.00
C ARG A 105 -10.18 -5.02 -1.64
N LYS A 106 -9.62 -4.97 -2.85
CA LYS A 106 -9.42 -3.72 -3.57
C LYS A 106 -10.75 -3.09 -3.96
N LEU A 107 -11.74 -3.87 -4.40
CA LEU A 107 -13.08 -3.37 -4.68
C LEU A 107 -13.76 -2.83 -3.42
N ALA A 108 -13.61 -3.50 -2.29
CA ALA A 108 -14.10 -3.00 -1.00
C ALA A 108 -13.46 -1.64 -0.64
N TRP A 109 -12.14 -1.51 -0.83
CA TRP A 109 -11.40 -0.27 -0.61
C TRP A 109 -11.85 0.88 -1.54
N LEU A 110 -12.15 0.59 -2.81
CA LEU A 110 -12.69 1.57 -3.74
C LEU A 110 -14.05 2.11 -3.27
N ASN A 111 -14.96 1.20 -2.88
CA ASN A 111 -16.30 1.57 -2.39
C ASN A 111 -16.24 2.30 -1.04
N TYR A 112 -15.27 1.97 -0.18
CA TYR A 112 -15.11 2.61 1.13
C TYR A 112 -14.61 4.05 1.02
N ASN A 113 -13.68 4.33 0.11
CA ASN A 113 -13.03 5.65 0.00
C ASN A 113 -13.57 6.52 -1.14
N GLY A 114 -14.45 6.00 -1.99
CA GLY A 114 -14.92 6.72 -3.17
C GLY A 114 -13.81 6.96 -4.20
N ILE A 115 -12.91 5.98 -4.39
CA ILE A 115 -11.77 6.13 -5.31
C ILE A 115 -12.22 5.80 -6.74
N PHE A 116 -12.32 6.83 -7.58
CA PHE A 116 -12.83 6.79 -8.96
C PHE A 116 -14.28 6.32 -9.11
N ILE A 117 -14.98 6.04 -8.02
CA ILE A 117 -16.38 5.65 -7.95
C ILE A 117 -17.04 6.36 -6.77
N GLU A 118 -18.35 6.44 -6.75
CA GLU A 118 -19.07 6.94 -5.58
C GLU A 118 -18.88 6.02 -4.37
N THR A 119 -18.81 6.60 -3.18
CA THR A 119 -18.73 5.86 -1.92
C THR A 119 -19.99 5.02 -1.74
N ASN A 120 -19.81 3.73 -1.44
CA ASN A 120 -20.89 2.81 -1.10
C ASN A 120 -20.46 1.94 0.08
N LEU A 121 -20.81 2.39 1.29
CA LEU A 121 -20.39 1.75 2.53
C LEU A 121 -21.00 0.35 2.71
N ALA A 122 -22.24 0.14 2.26
CA ALA A 122 -22.88 -1.17 2.33
C ALA A 122 -22.15 -2.20 1.45
N GLU A 123 -21.80 -1.82 0.23
CA GLU A 123 -21.04 -2.68 -0.67
C GLU A 123 -19.62 -2.91 -0.17
N ALA A 124 -18.96 -1.89 0.37
CA ALA A 124 -17.65 -2.03 1.00
C ALA A 124 -17.67 -3.05 2.14
N ALA A 125 -18.65 -2.96 3.06
CA ALA A 125 -18.81 -3.93 4.14
C ALA A 125 -19.06 -5.34 3.61
N ARG A 126 -19.98 -5.51 2.65
CA ARG A 126 -20.26 -6.81 2.03
C ARG A 126 -19.00 -7.46 1.46
N LEU A 127 -18.21 -6.70 0.69
CA LEU A 127 -16.99 -7.20 0.06
C LEU A 127 -15.88 -7.51 1.08
N TYR A 128 -15.71 -6.68 2.12
CA TYR A 128 -14.78 -6.99 3.20
C TYR A 128 -15.16 -8.27 3.96
N ASN A 129 -16.44 -8.51 4.23
CA ASN A 129 -16.87 -9.77 4.85
C ASN A 129 -16.61 -10.97 3.92
N ILE A 130 -16.85 -10.83 2.61
CA ILE A 130 -16.51 -11.89 1.64
C ILE A 130 -15.02 -12.18 1.65
N PHE A 131 -14.18 -11.15 1.70
CA PHE A 131 -12.73 -11.30 1.82
C PHE A 131 -12.32 -12.04 3.09
N LEU A 132 -12.90 -11.68 4.25
CA LEU A 132 -12.61 -12.32 5.54
C LEU A 132 -13.09 -13.77 5.60
N ALA A 133 -14.16 -14.12 4.88
CA ALA A 133 -14.69 -15.48 4.84
C ALA A 133 -13.92 -16.43 3.91
N GLN A 134 -13.00 -15.91 3.08
CA GLN A 134 -12.17 -16.73 2.19
C GLN A 134 -10.90 -17.19 2.91
N GLU A 135 -10.63 -18.48 2.86
CA GLU A 135 -9.38 -19.06 3.33
C GLU A 135 -8.20 -18.47 2.54
N SER A 136 -7.23 -17.90 3.26
CA SER A 136 -6.09 -17.21 2.67
C SER A 136 -4.97 -17.02 3.68
N ASP A 137 -3.73 -16.91 3.21
CA ASP A 137 -2.55 -16.57 4.03
C ASP A 137 -2.48 -15.06 4.35
N THR A 138 -3.63 -14.44 4.63
CA THR A 138 -3.69 -13.01 4.93
C THR A 138 -3.01 -12.71 6.25
N SER A 139 -2.09 -11.75 6.25
CA SER A 139 -1.40 -11.36 7.47
C SER A 139 -2.36 -10.80 8.53
N GLU A 140 -2.07 -11.07 9.80
CA GLU A 140 -2.83 -10.56 10.95
C GLU A 140 -2.99 -9.04 10.91
N PHE A 141 -1.92 -8.32 10.52
CA PHE A 141 -1.97 -6.87 10.32
C PHE A 141 -3.06 -6.46 9.32
N MET A 142 -3.19 -7.19 8.21
CA MET A 142 -4.19 -6.89 7.19
C MET A 142 -5.60 -7.25 7.67
N LEU A 143 -5.78 -8.39 8.33
CA LEU A 143 -7.06 -8.78 8.93
C LEU A 143 -7.54 -7.73 9.95
N ARG A 144 -6.63 -7.27 10.81
CA ARG A 144 -6.90 -6.22 11.78
C ARG A 144 -7.29 -4.90 11.12
N SER A 145 -6.56 -4.47 10.08
CA SER A 145 -6.89 -3.26 9.33
C SER A 145 -8.29 -3.33 8.70
N ILE A 146 -8.68 -4.48 8.18
CA ILE A 146 -10.02 -4.69 7.60
C ILE A 146 -11.10 -4.67 8.68
N ASN A 147 -10.89 -5.35 9.81
CA ASN A 147 -11.81 -5.30 10.94
C ASN A 147 -11.99 -3.87 11.47
N TYR A 148 -10.91 -3.09 11.54
CA TYR A 148 -11.02 -1.68 11.91
C TYR A 148 -11.83 -0.85 10.90
N ASN A 149 -11.66 -1.10 9.61
CA ASN A 149 -12.49 -0.45 8.59
C ASN A 149 -13.97 -0.88 8.68
N LEU A 150 -14.25 -2.15 8.92
CA LEU A 150 -15.61 -2.67 9.14
C LEU A 150 -16.26 -2.00 10.35
N ALA A 151 -15.55 -1.88 11.49
CA ALA A 151 -16.08 -1.18 12.66
C ALA A 151 -16.47 0.28 12.37
N LYS A 152 -15.66 1.01 11.59
CA LYS A 152 -16.01 2.37 11.14
C LYS A 152 -17.21 2.39 10.21
N ILE A 153 -17.26 1.48 9.24
CA ILE A 153 -18.39 1.36 8.32
C ILE A 153 -19.69 1.10 9.09
N TYR A 154 -19.71 0.11 9.98
CA TYR A 154 -20.90 -0.21 10.76
C TYR A 154 -21.27 0.88 11.77
N THR A 155 -20.31 1.70 12.21
CA THR A 155 -20.62 2.89 13.01
C THR A 155 -21.43 3.89 12.19
N THR A 156 -21.09 4.10 10.91
CA THR A 156 -21.87 4.97 10.01
C THR A 156 -23.22 4.37 9.63
N LEU A 157 -23.30 3.04 9.51
CA LEU A 157 -24.55 2.33 9.23
C LEU A 157 -25.41 2.06 10.48
N GLU A 158 -24.95 2.48 11.66
CA GLU A 158 -25.59 2.25 12.96
C GLU A 158 -25.84 0.78 13.32
N ASP A 159 -25.03 -0.15 12.78
CA ASP A 159 -25.06 -1.56 13.13
C ASP A 159 -24.14 -1.82 14.34
N TRP A 160 -24.64 -1.42 15.52
CA TRP A 160 -23.87 -1.45 16.77
C TRP A 160 -23.34 -2.84 17.17
N PRO A 161 -24.09 -3.95 17.01
CA PRO A 161 -23.54 -5.29 17.25
C PRO A 161 -22.28 -5.58 16.41
N ARG A 162 -22.29 -5.24 15.12
CA ARG A 162 -21.11 -5.43 14.26
C ARG A 162 -19.98 -4.46 14.57
N VAL A 163 -20.27 -3.24 15.04
CA VAL A 163 -19.21 -2.35 15.57
C VAL A 163 -18.49 -3.03 16.74
N ILE A 164 -19.22 -3.65 17.67
CA ILE A 164 -18.65 -4.33 18.83
C ILE A 164 -17.79 -5.52 18.38
N GLU A 165 -18.32 -6.39 17.52
CA GLU A 165 -17.62 -7.56 16.99
C GLU A 165 -16.27 -7.20 16.37
N HIS A 166 -16.28 -6.31 15.39
CA HIS A 166 -15.06 -5.96 14.65
C HIS A 166 -14.09 -5.12 15.47
N SER A 167 -14.60 -4.27 16.39
CA SER A 167 -13.75 -3.53 17.32
C SER A 167 -13.07 -4.47 18.31
N GLN A 168 -13.78 -5.50 18.80
CA GLN A 168 -13.20 -6.50 19.69
C GLN A 168 -12.06 -7.25 19.03
N TYR A 169 -12.23 -7.67 17.76
CA TYR A 169 -11.15 -8.29 17.00
C TYR A 169 -9.88 -7.42 16.98
N VAL A 170 -10.02 -6.11 16.72
CA VAL A 170 -8.87 -5.18 16.67
C VAL A 170 -8.16 -5.05 18.01
N ILE A 171 -8.91 -5.13 19.12
CA ILE A 171 -8.41 -5.08 20.50
C ILE A 171 -7.66 -6.37 20.84
N ASP A 172 -8.23 -7.52 20.51
CA ASP A 172 -7.64 -8.83 20.81
C ASP A 172 -6.35 -9.07 20.03
N GLN A 173 -6.28 -8.57 18.80
CA GLN A 173 -5.12 -8.66 17.92
C GLN A 173 -4.20 -7.42 18.02
N SER A 174 -4.12 -6.79 19.19
CA SER A 174 -3.35 -5.54 19.35
C SER A 174 -1.87 -5.72 19.02
N VAL A 175 -1.32 -4.79 18.21
CA VAL A 175 0.10 -4.73 17.82
C VAL A 175 0.80 -3.48 18.37
N GLY A 176 0.16 -2.74 19.27
CA GLY A 176 0.76 -1.55 19.92
C GLY A 176 0.91 -0.32 19.02
N ASP A 177 0.17 -0.23 17.90
CA ASP A 177 0.20 0.90 16.96
C ASP A 177 -0.83 2.01 17.28
N GLY A 178 -1.55 1.90 18.40
CA GLY A 178 -2.58 2.85 18.84
C GLY A 178 -3.97 2.61 18.25
N SER A 179 -4.16 1.70 17.27
CA SER A 179 -5.51 1.41 16.75
C SER A 179 -6.41 0.71 17.76
N ASP A 180 -5.85 0.06 18.78
CA ASP A 180 -6.60 -0.60 19.85
C ASP A 180 -7.34 0.43 20.73
N ALA A 181 -6.72 1.59 21.00
CA ALA A 181 -7.37 2.69 21.70
C ALA A 181 -8.59 3.20 20.90
N LEU A 182 -8.40 3.44 19.60
CA LEU A 182 -9.49 3.87 18.72
C LEU A 182 -10.61 2.82 18.62
N ALA A 183 -10.26 1.53 18.60
CA ALA A 183 -11.24 0.45 18.61
C ALA A 183 -12.00 0.35 19.94
N LYS A 184 -11.33 0.59 21.09
CA LYS A 184 -11.99 0.67 22.41
C LYS A 184 -13.03 1.78 22.43
N ASP A 185 -12.73 2.96 21.88
CA ASP A 185 -13.66 4.08 21.79
C ASP A 185 -14.89 3.75 20.93
N LEU A 186 -14.68 3.11 19.76
CA LEU A 186 -15.78 2.66 18.90
C LEU A 186 -16.67 1.63 19.61
N LYS A 187 -16.08 0.65 20.30
CA LYS A 187 -16.81 -0.35 21.07
C LYS A 187 -17.59 0.30 22.21
N ALA A 188 -17.00 1.22 22.96
CA ALA A 188 -17.67 1.93 24.06
C ALA A 188 -18.86 2.75 23.57
N LYS A 189 -18.72 3.44 22.43
CA LYS A 189 -19.81 4.15 21.77
C LYS A 189 -20.95 3.19 21.36
N ALA A 190 -20.62 2.05 20.79
CA ALA A 190 -21.64 1.06 20.39
C ALA A 190 -22.38 0.48 21.59
N LEU A 191 -21.67 0.16 22.68
CA LEU A 191 -22.29 -0.32 23.93
C LEU A 191 -23.25 0.72 24.54
N SER A 192 -22.90 2.01 24.53
CA SER A 192 -23.80 3.04 25.05
C SER A 192 -25.05 3.23 24.19
N LYS A 193 -25.00 2.92 22.88
CA LYS A 193 -26.15 2.96 21.99
C LYS A 193 -27.11 1.78 22.17
N LEU A 194 -26.63 0.63 22.64
CA LEU A 194 -27.48 -0.55 22.90
C LEU A 194 -28.11 -0.54 24.30
N SER A 195 -27.57 0.23 25.23
CA SER A 195 -28.08 0.37 26.61
C SER A 195 -29.15 1.46 26.77
N ASN A 196 -29.47 2.20 25.71
CA ASN A 196 -30.51 3.24 25.66
C ASN A 196 -31.64 2.81 24.73
#